data_AF-A0A820C055-F1
#
_entry.id   AF-A0A820C055-F1
#
_cell.length_a   1.000
_cell.length_b   1.000
_cell.length_c   1.000
_cell.angle_alpha   90.00
_cell.angle_beta   90.00
_cell.angle_gamma   90.00
#
_symmetry.space_group_name_H-M   'P 1'
#
loop_
_entity.id
_entity.type
_entity.pdbx_description
1 polymer ?
#
loop_
_entity_poly.entity_id
_entity_poly.type
_entity_poly.pdbx_seq_one_letter_code
_entity_poly.pdbx_strand_id
1 'polypeptide(L)'
;ETYWSGYGYNGYAIQGEKLWQSIPVKSDEQIESIVRNAYIALNGNGYARVDIRTEGTNIYVLEVNANCSIGFGNNTPLGEILDISSYTPAQFVHHLIQLALNRNFKEKK
;
A
#
# COMPACT_ATOMS: atom_id res chain seq x y z
N GLU A 1 11.72 19.20 -19.40
CA GLU A 1 11.70 17.77 -19.74
C GLU A 1 10.79 17.05 -18.74
N THR A 2 9.78 16.34 -19.22
CA THR A 2 8.71 15.71 -18.42
C THR A 2 8.93 14.20 -18.39
N TYR A 3 8.95 13.60 -17.19
CA TYR A 3 9.13 12.15 -17.02
C TYR A 3 7.86 11.38 -17.44
N TRP A 4 6.69 11.97 -17.16
CA TRP A 4 5.36 11.55 -17.61
C TRP A 4 4.49 12.81 -17.74
N SER A 5 3.51 12.83 -18.66
CA SER A 5 2.67 14.01 -18.93
C SER A 5 2.07 14.59 -17.63
N GLY A 6 2.64 15.69 -17.12
CA GLY A 6 2.16 16.38 -15.93
C GLY A 6 3.05 16.32 -14.68
N TYR A 7 4.17 15.58 -14.68
CA TYR A 7 5.07 15.46 -13.52
C TYR A 7 6.47 16.04 -13.80
N GLY A 8 6.97 16.86 -12.87
CA GLY A 8 8.38 17.24 -12.82
C GLY A 8 9.24 16.10 -12.27
N TYR A 9 10.58 16.20 -12.43
CA TYR A 9 11.55 15.20 -11.92
C TYR A 9 11.41 14.89 -10.42
N ASN A 10 10.76 15.79 -9.67
CA ASN A 10 10.59 15.71 -8.22
C ASN A 10 9.30 14.95 -7.83
N GLY A 11 8.55 14.40 -8.80
CA GLY A 11 7.31 13.65 -8.56
C GLY A 11 6.07 14.50 -8.24
N TYR A 12 6.19 15.83 -8.21
CA TYR A 12 5.07 16.74 -8.02
C TYR A 12 4.39 17.09 -9.36
N ALA A 13 3.06 17.22 -9.32
CA ALA A 13 2.29 17.76 -10.43
C ALA A 13 2.75 19.20 -10.74
N ILE A 14 2.91 19.52 -12.02
CA ILE A 14 3.47 20.80 -12.52
C ILE A 14 2.64 22.03 -12.08
N GLN A 15 1.41 21.84 -11.56
CA GLN A 15 0.48 22.91 -11.15
C GLN A 15 0.07 22.93 -9.67
N GLY A 16 0.70 22.15 -8.79
CA GLY A 16 0.53 22.35 -7.33
C GLY A 16 -0.83 21.97 -6.72
N GLU A 17 -1.79 21.48 -7.50
CA GLU A 17 -3.05 20.94 -6.95
C GLU A 17 -2.89 19.48 -6.50
N LYS A 18 -3.38 19.17 -5.29
CA LYS A 18 -3.38 17.82 -4.73
C LYS A 18 -4.42 16.97 -5.48
N LEU A 19 -3.97 16.15 -6.43
CA LEU A 19 -4.82 15.32 -7.31
C LEU A 19 -5.52 14.14 -6.61
N TRP A 20 -5.14 13.85 -5.35
CA TRP A 20 -5.68 12.73 -4.58
C TRP A 20 -5.89 13.14 -3.14
N GLN A 21 -7.03 12.77 -2.58
CA GLN A 21 -7.31 12.90 -1.16
C GLN A 21 -7.66 11.53 -0.61
N SER A 22 -7.01 11.13 0.46
CA SER A 22 -7.45 9.98 1.23
C SER A 22 -8.68 10.36 2.03
N ILE A 23 -9.70 9.52 1.89
CA ILE A 23 -10.93 9.65 2.64
C ILE A 23 -10.98 8.42 3.53
N PRO A 24 -11.05 8.57 4.87
CA PRO A 24 -11.22 7.43 5.74
C PRO A 24 -12.56 6.77 5.40
N VAL A 25 -12.48 5.58 4.82
CA VAL A 25 -13.65 4.73 4.60
C VAL A 25 -13.81 3.86 5.83
N LYS A 26 -15.05 3.68 6.28
CA LYS A 26 -15.33 2.69 7.34
C LYS A 26 -14.80 1.33 6.86
N SER A 27 -14.16 0.58 7.76
CA SER A 27 -13.75 -0.80 7.48
C SER A 27 -14.92 -1.58 6.87
N ASP A 28 -14.65 -2.17 5.71
CA ASP A 28 -15.57 -2.95 4.90
C ASP A 28 -14.96 -4.35 4.76
N GLU A 29 -15.60 -5.33 5.40
CA GLU A 29 -15.13 -6.71 5.43
C GLU A 29 -14.98 -7.31 4.03
N GLN A 30 -15.79 -6.86 3.06
CA GLN A 30 -15.70 -7.33 1.68
C GLN A 30 -14.42 -6.81 1.02
N ILE A 31 -14.10 -5.53 1.21
CA ILE A 31 -12.86 -4.94 0.70
C ILE A 31 -11.64 -5.62 1.34
N GLU A 32 -11.64 -5.80 2.66
CA GLU A 32 -10.54 -6.46 3.37
C GLU A 32 -10.32 -7.90 2.91
N SER A 33 -11.41 -8.65 2.69
CA SER A 33 -11.36 -10.02 2.17
C SER A 33 -10.78 -10.06 0.76
N ILE A 34 -11.24 -9.20 -0.14
CA ILE A 34 -10.75 -9.13 -1.53
C ILE A 34 -9.26 -8.76 -1.58
N VAL A 35 -8.86 -7.73 -0.84
CA VAL A 35 -7.46 -7.28 -0.75
C VAL A 35 -6.55 -8.39 -0.20
N ARG A 36 -6.99 -9.07 0.86
CA ARG A 36 -6.25 -10.21 1.44
C ARG A 36 -6.12 -11.36 0.44
N ASN A 37 -7.21 -11.72 -0.23
CA ASN A 37 -7.22 -12.82 -1.20
C ASN A 37 -6.31 -12.52 -2.39
N ALA A 38 -6.28 -11.28 -2.89
CA ALA A 38 -5.38 -10.87 -3.96
C ALA A 38 -3.90 -11.01 -3.56
N TYR A 39 -3.54 -10.58 -2.34
CA TYR A 39 -2.20 -10.76 -1.81
C TYR A 39 -1.80 -12.24 -1.70
N ILE A 40 -2.69 -13.09 -1.18
CA ILE A 40 -2.45 -14.54 -1.04
C ILE A 40 -2.31 -15.21 -2.41
N ALA A 41 -3.16 -14.85 -3.37
CA ALA A 41 -3.18 -15.45 -4.71
C ALA A 41 -1.86 -15.24 -5.48
N LEU A 42 -1.07 -14.23 -5.11
CA LEU A 42 0.23 -13.94 -5.69
C LEU A 42 1.40 -14.43 -4.82
N ASN A 43 1.13 -15.32 -3.86
CA ASN A 43 2.10 -15.79 -2.88
C ASN A 43 2.80 -14.63 -2.15
N GLY A 44 2.03 -13.58 -1.81
CA GLY A 44 2.53 -12.38 -1.16
C GLY A 44 3.35 -12.70 0.11
N ASN A 45 4.47 -12.01 0.26
CA ASN A 45 5.43 -12.30 1.32
C ASN A 45 6.07 -11.03 1.88
N GLY A 46 5.87 -10.76 3.17
CA GLY A 46 6.22 -9.47 3.78
C GLY A 46 5.04 -8.51 3.72
N TYR A 47 5.07 -7.54 2.80
CA TYR A 47 4.04 -6.53 2.64
C TYR A 47 3.78 -6.23 1.16
N ALA A 48 2.60 -5.69 0.86
CA ALA A 48 2.25 -5.12 -0.44
C ALA A 48 1.15 -4.08 -0.25
N ARG A 49 1.00 -3.17 -1.23
CA ARG A 49 -0.20 -2.33 -1.37
C ARG A 49 -1.10 -2.95 -2.44
N VAL A 50 -2.40 -3.02 -2.20
CA VAL A 50 -3.37 -3.47 -3.19
C VAL A 50 -4.20 -2.29 -3.63
N ASP A 51 -4.13 -1.97 -4.92
CA ASP A 51 -4.87 -0.87 -5.49
C ASP A 51 -6.16 -1.43 -6.10
N ILE A 52 -7.30 -0.87 -5.70
CA ILE A 52 -8.63 -1.34 -6.10
C ILE A 52 -9.44 -0.23 -6.76
N ARG A 53 -10.43 -0.63 -7.55
CA ARG A 53 -11.46 0.25 -8.09
C ARG A 53 -12.84 -0.27 -7.73
N THR A 54 -13.70 0.62 -7.25
CA THR A 54 -15.11 0.32 -6.99
C THR A 54 -15.99 0.92 -8.08
N GLU A 55 -16.89 0.12 -8.64
CA GLU A 55 -17.93 0.57 -9.58
C GLU A 55 -19.29 0.01 -9.14
N GLY A 56 -20.11 0.87 -8.51
CA GLY A 56 -21.31 0.41 -7.81
C GLY A 56 -20.93 -0.53 -6.67
N THR A 57 -21.44 -1.77 -6.70
CA THR A 57 -21.11 -2.83 -5.72
C THR A 57 -19.96 -3.73 -6.16
N ASN A 58 -19.42 -3.52 -7.37
CA ASN A 58 -18.31 -4.33 -7.88
C ASN A 58 -16.98 -3.76 -7.40
N ILE A 59 -16.07 -4.64 -7.00
CA ILE A 59 -14.71 -4.31 -6.55
C ILE A 59 -13.74 -5.02 -7.49
N TYR A 60 -12.87 -4.26 -8.14
CA TYR A 60 -11.85 -4.76 -9.05
C TYR A 60 -10.47 -4.52 -8.47
N VAL A 61 -9.63 -5.55 -8.45
CA VAL A 61 -8.20 -5.44 -8.11
C VAL A 61 -7.44 -4.96 -9.34
N LEU A 62 -6.73 -3.85 -9.23
CA LEU A 62 -5.95 -3.27 -10.32
C LEU A 62 -4.49 -3.73 -10.27
N GLU A 63 -3.87 -3.62 -9.10
CA GLU A 63 -2.50 -4.10 -8.86
C GLU A 63 -2.29 -4.59 -7.43
N VAL A 64 -1.32 -5.49 -7.27
CA VAL A 64 -0.74 -5.85 -5.96
C VAL A 64 0.73 -5.47 -6.02
N ASN A 65 1.06 -4.33 -5.44
CA ASN A 65 2.37 -3.72 -5.51
C ASN A 65 3.26 -4.15 -4.35
N ALA A 66 4.17 -5.08 -4.61
CA ALA A 66 5.11 -5.62 -3.63
C ALA A 66 6.32 -4.70 -3.34
N ASN A 67 6.49 -3.60 -4.06
CA ASN A 67 7.58 -2.64 -3.87
C ASN A 67 7.05 -1.20 -3.84
N CYS A 68 5.94 -1.01 -3.15
CA CYS A 68 5.36 0.31 -2.95
C CYS A 68 6.17 1.12 -1.93
N SER A 69 6.11 2.45 -2.05
CA SER A 69 6.89 3.37 -1.22
C SER A 69 6.65 3.16 0.28
N ILE A 70 7.73 3.07 1.05
CA ILE A 70 7.71 3.06 2.51
C ILE A 70 7.92 4.49 3.01
N GLY A 71 6.88 5.32 2.87
CA GLY A 71 6.82 6.66 3.44
C GLY A 71 5.97 6.65 4.70
N PHE A 72 6.44 7.31 5.75
CA PHE A 72 5.68 7.49 7.00
C PHE A 72 5.39 8.97 7.18
N GLY A 73 4.11 9.33 7.27
CA GLY A 73 3.65 10.70 7.41
C GLY A 73 2.46 11.03 6.52
N ASN A 74 1.91 12.22 6.73
CA ASN A 74 0.72 12.71 6.04
C ASN A 74 0.94 12.75 4.52
N ASN A 75 -0.09 12.42 3.74
CA ASN A 75 -0.05 12.39 2.27
C ASN A 75 0.84 11.28 1.67
N THR A 76 1.18 10.25 2.44
CA THR A 76 1.81 9.03 1.92
C THR A 76 0.84 7.86 2.04
N PRO A 77 0.62 7.03 1.00
CA PRO A 77 -0.37 5.95 1.07
C PRO A 77 -0.17 5.01 2.26
N LEU A 78 1.08 4.67 2.59
CA LEU A 78 1.38 3.83 3.75
C LEU A 78 1.12 4.54 5.08
N GLY A 79 1.51 5.81 5.24
CA GLY A 79 1.20 6.58 6.44
C GLY A 79 -0.31 6.67 6.68
N GLU A 80 -1.07 6.97 5.63
CA GLU A 80 -2.53 7.10 5.69
C GLU A 80 -3.22 5.78 6.05
N ILE A 81 -2.72 4.64 5.54
CA ILE A 81 -3.20 3.30 5.93
C ILE A 81 -2.85 3.00 7.39
N LEU A 82 -1.63 3.35 7.83
CA LEU A 82 -1.21 3.11 9.21
C LEU A 82 -2.00 3.94 10.21
N ASP A 83 -2.36 5.19 9.86
CA ASP A 83 -3.15 6.10 10.70
C ASP A 83 -4.54 5.55 11.04
N ILE A 84 -5.14 4.76 10.16
CA ILE A 84 -6.41 4.06 10.40
C ILE A 84 -6.24 2.64 10.95
N SER A 85 -4.99 2.17 11.05
CA SER A 85 -4.65 0.85 11.60
C SER A 85 -4.35 0.92 13.09
N SER A 86 -4.15 -0.23 13.72
CA SER A 86 -3.66 -0.34 15.10
C SER A 86 -2.12 -0.34 15.22
N TYR A 87 -1.39 -0.15 14.11
CA TYR A 87 0.06 -0.23 14.05
C TYR A 87 0.72 1.14 13.92
N THR A 88 1.75 1.37 14.74
CA THR A 88 2.68 2.49 14.54
C THR A 88 3.67 2.19 13.40
N PRO A 89 4.27 3.22 12.77
CA PRO A 89 5.37 3.03 11.81
C PRO A 89 6.51 2.14 12.32
N ALA A 90 6.91 2.29 13.58
CA ALA A 90 7.95 1.47 14.18
C ALA A 90 7.55 -0.01 14.30
N GLN A 91 6.31 -0.29 14.71
CA GLN A 91 5.80 -1.67 14.76
C GLN A 91 5.70 -2.29 13.36
N PHE A 92 5.26 -1.52 12.37
CA PHE A 92 5.21 -1.98 10.98
C PHE A 92 6.61 -2.40 10.47
N VAL A 93 7.61 -1.53 10.62
CA VAL A 93 9.00 -1.83 10.21
C VAL A 93 9.56 -3.03 10.98
N HIS A 94 9.32 -3.08 12.29
CA HIS A 94 9.75 -4.21 13.12
C HIS A 94 9.16 -5.53 12.61
N HIS A 95 7.85 -5.58 12.36
CA HIS A 95 7.18 -6.76 11.81
C HIS A 95 7.73 -7.16 10.43
N LEU A 96 7.95 -6.19 9.55
CA LEU A 96 8.51 -6.46 8.22
C LEU A 96 9.91 -7.10 8.30
N ILE A 97 10.77 -6.58 9.18
CA ILE A 97 12.11 -7.15 9.42
C ILE A 97 11.99 -8.56 10.00
N GLN A 98 11.12 -8.78 10.98
CA GLN A 98 10.90 -10.11 11.58
C GLN A 98 10.43 -11.13 10.53
N LEU A 99 9.49 -10.76 9.65
CA LEU A 99 9.05 -11.62 8.55
C LEU A 99 10.21 -11.96 7.60
N ALA A 100 11.05 -10.98 7.25
CA ALA A 100 12.21 -11.20 6.39
C ALA A 100 13.24 -12.14 7.03
N LEU A 101 13.58 -11.94 8.31
CA LEU A 101 14.49 -12.81 9.05
C LEU A 101 13.94 -14.23 9.16
N ASN A 102 12.67 -14.38 9.54
CA ASN A 102 12.01 -15.68 9.67
C ASN A 102 12.04 -16.46 8.36
N ARG A 103 11.82 -15.80 7.22
CA ARG A 103 11.94 -16.42 5.90
C ARG A 103 13.37 -16.87 5.63
N ASN A 104 14.34 -15.97 5.81
CA ASN A 104 15.75 -16.29 5.54
C ASN A 104 16.27 -17.44 6.40
N PHE A 105 15.84 -17.54 7.66
CA PHE A 105 16.28 -18.60 8.57
C PHE A 105 15.50 -19.91 8.40
N LYS A 106 14.25 -19.88 7.91
CA LYS A 106 13.50 -21.10 7.57
C LYS A 106 14.06 -21.79 6.32
N GLU A 107 14.51 -21.03 5.32
CA GLU A 107 15.10 -21.60 4.09
C GLU A 107 16.50 -22.18 4.29
N LYS A 108 17.13 -21.94 5.46
CA LYS A 108 18.47 -22.43 5.80
C LYS A 108 18.48 -23.72 6.65
N LYS A 109 17.31 -24.29 6.94
CA LYS A 109 17.16 -25.60 7.59
C LYS A 109 16.68 -26.62 6.57
#